data_AF-A0A914U3N7-F1
#
_entry.id   AF-A0A914U3N7-F1
#
_cell.length_a   1.000
_cell.length_b   1.000
_cell.length_c   1.000
_cell.angle_alpha   90.00
_cell.angle_beta   90.00
_cell.angle_gamma   90.00
#
_symmetry.space_group_name_H-M   'P 1'
#
loop_
_entity.id
_entity.type
_entity.pdbx_description
1 polymer ?
#
loop_
_entity_poly.entity_id
_entity_poly.type
_entity_poly.pdbx_seq_one_letter_code
_entity_poly.pdbx_strand_id
1 'polypeptide(L)'
;MENGGGGNSFPAFKGQVPANVIRGIGKLTWLSSKAGLIAATRPNQCTVSFQLKDFCDQGVTDLTTVLRTGFLLSFLAIPNDGNDWIASFVSPLQEVDVASECNEKEIDLEMTDQGTGNSRDPYSVEMESQSISYMLNLFVASRSNVIPLSSLHSRISNSQNDELYRYIGSSSLKRRQFIERRSYIFGITETDGVYLQPAEIYSTVCMLAGFLLRRGGAAPSDALFSFFHNSNIIHRLMKDSIGHVRGRFVDFLNRHPFVFSPFPAKFFVSVRRNIPYFDYHAFIKK
;
A
#
# COMPACT_ATOMS: atom_id res chain seq x y z
N MET A 1 -9.64 -28.07 -33.27
CA MET A 1 -10.80 -27.31 -32.80
C MET A 1 -11.56 -28.30 -31.93
N GLU A 2 -11.73 -28.15 -30.61
CA GLU A 2 -11.93 -26.97 -29.78
C GLU A 2 -11.23 -27.10 -28.41
N ASN A 3 -11.11 -25.95 -27.76
CA ASN A 3 -10.36 -25.68 -26.53
C ASN A 3 -11.03 -26.24 -25.27
N GLY A 4 -10.26 -26.94 -24.43
CA GLY A 4 -10.63 -27.22 -23.04
C GLY A 4 -10.11 -26.13 -22.09
N GLY A 5 -10.90 -25.09 -21.87
CA GLY A 5 -10.66 -24.07 -20.85
C GLY A 5 -11.33 -24.42 -19.53
N GLY A 6 -10.58 -25.00 -18.59
CA GLY A 6 -11.03 -25.21 -17.21
C GLY A 6 -11.03 -23.91 -16.42
N GLY A 7 -12.17 -23.22 -16.39
CA GLY A 7 -12.41 -22.09 -15.49
C GLY A 7 -12.82 -22.58 -14.11
N ASN A 8 -11.98 -22.34 -13.10
CA ASN A 8 -12.36 -22.47 -11.69
C ASN A 8 -13.47 -21.46 -11.38
N SER A 9 -14.71 -21.93 -11.40
CA SER A 9 -15.89 -21.21 -10.97
C SER A 9 -16.03 -21.33 -9.45
N PHE A 10 -16.34 -20.20 -8.80
CA PHE A 10 -16.79 -20.19 -7.40
C PHE A 10 -18.02 -21.09 -7.24
N PRO A 11 -18.22 -21.72 -6.06
CA PRO A 11 -19.34 -22.63 -5.86
C PRO A 11 -20.68 -21.90 -6.06
N ALA A 12 -21.51 -22.47 -6.93
CA ALA A 12 -22.87 -22.00 -7.18
C ALA A 12 -23.73 -22.08 -5.91
N PHE A 13 -24.39 -20.97 -5.59
CA PHE A 13 -25.24 -20.76 -4.42
C PHE A 13 -26.43 -21.75 -4.44
N LYS A 14 -26.54 -22.61 -3.43
CA LYS A 14 -27.78 -23.37 -3.11
C LYS A 14 -28.29 -22.90 -1.75
N GLY A 15 -28.84 -21.69 -1.72
CA GLY A 15 -29.52 -21.11 -0.55
C GLY A 15 -30.41 -19.95 -1.00
N GLN A 16 -31.57 -19.75 -0.38
CA GLN A 16 -32.43 -18.60 -0.70
C GLN A 16 -31.71 -17.30 -0.34
N VAL A 17 -31.52 -16.42 -1.32
CA VAL A 17 -31.04 -15.04 -1.11
C VAL A 17 -32.18 -14.27 -0.43
N PRO A 18 -31.97 -13.64 0.75
CA PRO A 18 -32.98 -12.78 1.36
C PRO A 18 -33.36 -11.64 0.40
N ALA A 19 -34.64 -11.28 0.32
CA ALA A 19 -35.18 -10.37 -0.69
C ALA A 19 -34.61 -8.93 -0.67
N ASN A 20 -33.77 -8.57 0.31
CA ASN A 20 -33.22 -7.22 0.52
C ASN A 20 -31.67 -7.17 0.58
N VAL A 21 -30.98 -8.08 -0.12
CA VAL A 21 -29.51 -8.00 -0.24
C VAL A 21 -29.13 -6.99 -1.31
N ILE A 22 -28.26 -6.03 -0.99
CA ILE A 22 -27.66 -5.11 -1.95
C ILE A 22 -26.20 -5.48 -2.21
N ARG A 23 -25.77 -5.43 -3.48
CA ARG A 23 -24.36 -5.39 -3.85
C ARG A 23 -23.94 -3.93 -3.95
N GLY A 24 -22.87 -3.56 -3.24
CA GLY A 24 -22.44 -2.18 -3.18
C GLY A 24 -20.94 -2.02 -3.29
N ILE A 25 -20.55 -0.79 -3.57
CA ILE A 25 -19.18 -0.29 -3.49
C ILE A 25 -19.21 0.96 -2.60
N GLY A 26 -18.16 1.16 -1.82
CA GLY A 26 -18.05 2.37 -1.02
C GLY A 26 -16.65 2.62 -0.49
N LYS A 27 -16.48 3.81 0.10
CA LYS A 27 -15.23 4.28 0.68
C LYS A 27 -15.18 3.92 2.16
N LEU A 28 -14.08 3.30 2.61
CA LEU A 28 -13.83 3.01 4.01
C LEU A 28 -13.59 4.31 4.77
N THR A 29 -14.46 4.65 5.72
CA THR A 29 -14.40 5.91 6.48
C THR A 29 -13.88 5.73 7.90
N TRP A 30 -14.02 4.53 8.47
CA TRP A 30 -13.49 4.20 9.78
C TRP A 30 -12.98 2.76 9.79
N LEU A 31 -11.90 2.53 10.54
CA LEU A 31 -11.25 1.24 10.63
C LEU A 31 -10.69 0.99 12.04
N SER A 32 -10.88 -0.22 12.53
CA SER A 32 -10.17 -0.78 13.68
C SER A 32 -9.56 -2.11 13.29
N SER A 33 -8.85 -2.77 14.20
CA SER A 33 -8.31 -4.11 13.93
C SER A 33 -9.38 -5.18 13.70
N LYS A 34 -10.63 -4.93 14.12
CA LYS A 34 -11.71 -5.93 14.11
C LYS A 34 -12.96 -5.56 13.32
N ALA A 35 -13.12 -4.30 12.92
CA ALA A 35 -14.30 -3.82 12.21
C ALA A 35 -14.00 -2.57 11.38
N GLY A 36 -14.88 -2.25 10.44
CA GLY A 36 -14.83 -1.02 9.66
C GLY A 36 -16.21 -0.48 9.29
N LEU A 37 -16.25 0.79 8.89
CA LEU A 37 -17.43 1.46 8.35
C LEU A 37 -17.14 1.90 6.91
N ILE A 38 -18.07 1.63 6.01
CA ILE A 38 -18.02 1.96 4.60
C ILE A 38 -19.14 2.97 4.33
N ALA A 39 -18.80 4.13 3.79
CA ALA A 39 -19.76 5.02 3.17
C ALA A 39 -20.05 4.52 1.75
N ALA A 40 -21.21 3.87 1.58
CA ALA A 40 -21.63 3.33 0.31
C ALA A 40 -21.88 4.46 -0.70
N THR A 41 -21.26 4.35 -1.88
CA THR A 41 -21.52 5.24 -3.01
C THR A 41 -22.61 4.68 -3.92
N ARG A 42 -22.82 3.35 -3.89
CA ARG A 42 -23.88 2.63 -4.62
C ARG A 42 -24.44 1.46 -3.81
N PRO A 43 -25.74 1.12 -3.95
CA PRO A 43 -26.76 1.79 -4.76
C PRO A 43 -27.36 3.05 -4.12
N ASN A 44 -27.26 3.21 -2.80
CA ASN A 44 -27.74 4.37 -2.04
C ASN A 44 -26.62 4.90 -1.15
N GLN A 45 -26.67 6.20 -0.82
CA GLN A 45 -25.81 6.76 0.22
C GLN A 45 -26.28 6.21 1.58
N CYS A 46 -25.55 5.23 2.10
CA CYS A 46 -25.77 4.67 3.42
C CYS A 46 -24.44 4.32 4.11
N THR A 47 -24.52 4.13 5.43
CA THR A 47 -23.40 3.62 6.22
C THR A 47 -23.52 2.11 6.33
N VAL A 48 -22.45 1.43 5.97
CA VAL A 48 -22.37 -0.03 5.98
C VAL A 48 -21.27 -0.46 6.94
N SER A 49 -21.62 -1.24 7.96
CA SER A 49 -20.68 -1.78 8.93
C SER A 49 -20.28 -3.21 8.57
N PHE A 50 -19.04 -3.60 8.88
CA PHE A 50 -18.59 -4.98 8.71
C PHE A 50 -17.60 -5.37 9.82
N GLN A 51 -17.51 -6.67 10.10
CA GLN A 51 -16.54 -7.22 11.05
C GLN A 51 -15.43 -7.96 10.32
N LEU A 52 -14.33 -8.24 11.03
CA LEU A 52 -13.18 -8.97 10.48
C LEU A 52 -13.56 -10.29 9.81
N LYS A 53 -14.51 -11.04 10.39
CA LYS A 53 -15.00 -12.32 9.86
C LYS A 53 -15.65 -12.20 8.47
N ASP A 54 -16.18 -11.01 8.17
CA ASP A 54 -16.88 -10.70 6.93
C ASP A 54 -15.92 -10.31 5.80
N PHE A 55 -14.63 -10.15 6.12
CA PHE A 55 -13.58 -9.80 5.17
C PHE A 55 -13.13 -11.01 4.34
N CYS A 56 -12.75 -10.76 3.09
CA CYS A 56 -12.48 -11.81 2.10
C CYS A 56 -11.27 -12.71 2.40
N ASP A 57 -10.34 -12.28 3.26
CA ASP A 57 -9.15 -13.05 3.62
C ASP A 57 -9.18 -13.44 5.10
N GLN A 58 -9.48 -14.71 5.36
CA GLN A 58 -9.60 -15.29 6.71
C GLN A 58 -8.25 -15.40 7.44
N GLY A 59 -7.12 -15.27 6.74
CA GLY A 59 -5.79 -15.22 7.36
C GLY A 59 -5.49 -13.86 7.99
N VAL A 60 -6.27 -12.82 7.68
CA VAL A 60 -6.11 -11.49 8.29
C VAL A 60 -6.62 -11.53 9.73
N THR A 61 -5.75 -11.19 10.67
CA THR A 61 -6.09 -11.14 12.11
C THR A 61 -6.31 -9.72 12.63
N ASP A 62 -5.86 -8.72 11.86
CA ASP A 62 -5.97 -7.29 12.13
C ASP A 62 -6.18 -6.53 10.81
N LEU A 63 -7.37 -5.95 10.61
CA LEU A 63 -7.71 -5.22 9.38
C LEU A 63 -6.76 -4.03 9.13
N THR A 64 -6.22 -3.40 10.17
CA THR A 64 -5.29 -2.26 10.04
C THR A 64 -3.93 -2.68 9.48
N THR A 65 -3.65 -3.97 9.36
CA THR A 65 -2.43 -4.45 8.71
C THR A 65 -2.54 -4.41 7.18
N VAL A 66 -3.76 -4.44 6.63
CA VAL A 66 -4.05 -4.64 5.20
C VAL A 66 -4.96 -3.57 4.60
N LEU A 67 -5.72 -2.82 5.40
CA LEU A 67 -6.62 -1.76 4.95
C LEU A 67 -6.21 -0.39 5.51
N ARG A 68 -6.62 0.69 4.82
CA ARG A 68 -6.54 2.08 5.30
C ARG A 68 -7.85 2.78 5.03
N THR A 69 -8.18 3.75 5.88
CA THR A 69 -9.27 4.70 5.59
C THR A 69 -9.01 5.34 4.22
N GLY A 70 -10.08 5.54 3.47
CA GLY A 70 -10.05 6.00 2.09
C GLY A 70 -10.03 4.90 1.03
N PHE A 71 -9.79 3.65 1.40
CA PHE A 71 -9.88 2.54 0.46
C PHE A 71 -11.29 2.35 -0.10
N LEU A 72 -11.39 1.85 -1.33
CA LEU A 72 -12.66 1.42 -1.92
C LEU A 72 -12.83 -0.09 -1.75
N LEU A 73 -14.00 -0.50 -1.26
CA LEU A 73 -14.34 -1.88 -0.98
C LEU A 73 -15.67 -2.24 -1.64
N SER A 74 -15.76 -3.47 -2.14
CA SER A 74 -17.01 -4.08 -2.58
C SER A 74 -17.59 -4.93 -1.44
N PHE A 75 -18.91 -5.06 -1.40
CA PHE A 75 -19.61 -5.80 -0.35
C PHE A 75 -20.99 -6.29 -0.81
N LEU A 76 -21.54 -7.25 -0.05
CA LEU A 76 -22.95 -7.58 -0.03
C LEU A 76 -23.53 -7.16 1.31
N ALA A 77 -24.58 -6.34 1.33
CA ALA A 77 -25.16 -5.86 2.57
C ALA A 77 -26.63 -6.21 2.72
N ILE A 78 -27.06 -6.38 3.97
CA ILE A 78 -28.44 -6.52 4.38
C ILE A 78 -28.82 -5.37 5.32
N PRO A 79 -30.09 -4.96 5.35
CA PRO A 79 -30.55 -3.96 6.30
C PRO A 79 -30.37 -4.48 7.73
N ASN A 80 -29.93 -3.60 8.62
CA ASN A 80 -29.96 -3.79 10.06
C ASN A 80 -31.02 -2.86 10.67
N ASP A 81 -31.32 -3.02 11.96
CA ASP A 81 -32.26 -2.13 12.65
C ASP A 81 -31.91 -0.64 12.40
N GLY A 82 -32.87 0.12 11.85
CA GLY A 82 -32.68 1.52 11.45
C GLY A 82 -32.33 1.72 9.97
N ASN A 83 -31.52 2.75 9.67
CA ASN A 83 -30.99 3.07 8.32
C ASN A 83 -29.58 2.50 8.09
N ASP A 84 -29.08 1.67 9.02
CA ASP A 84 -27.75 1.09 8.97
C ASP A 84 -27.77 -0.26 8.25
N TRP A 85 -26.66 -0.59 7.61
CA TRP A 85 -26.49 -1.83 6.86
C TRP A 85 -25.33 -2.65 7.41
N ILE A 86 -25.47 -3.97 7.37
CA ILE A 86 -24.39 -4.89 7.74
C ILE A 86 -23.90 -5.58 6.47
N ALA A 87 -22.62 -5.45 6.19
CA ALA A 87 -21.95 -6.08 5.07
C ALA A 87 -21.38 -7.45 5.42
N SER A 88 -21.38 -8.28 4.38
CA SER A 88 -20.75 -9.59 4.26
C SER A 88 -19.93 -9.61 2.97
N PHE A 89 -18.97 -10.54 2.88
CA PHE A 89 -18.10 -10.69 1.70
C PHE A 89 -17.37 -9.40 1.30
N VAL A 90 -16.87 -8.66 2.29
CA VAL A 90 -16.16 -7.40 2.08
C VAL A 90 -14.80 -7.69 1.44
N SER A 91 -14.50 -7.05 0.31
CA SER A 91 -13.25 -7.26 -0.42
C SER A 91 -12.76 -6.00 -1.13
N PRO A 92 -11.46 -5.89 -1.44
CA PRO A 92 -10.98 -4.91 -2.40
C PRO A 92 -11.70 -5.01 -3.76
N LEU A 93 -11.72 -3.92 -4.52
CA LEU A 93 -12.34 -3.93 -5.86
C LEU A 93 -11.64 -4.93 -6.78
N GLN A 94 -12.44 -5.68 -7.53
CA GLN A 94 -11.97 -6.54 -8.62
C GLN A 94 -12.07 -5.79 -9.97
N GLU A 95 -11.41 -6.28 -11.02
CA GLU A 95 -11.31 -5.56 -12.31
C GLU A 95 -12.69 -5.16 -12.90
N VAL A 96 -13.70 -6.02 -12.72
CA VAL A 96 -15.08 -5.76 -13.15
C VAL A 96 -15.68 -4.54 -12.44
N ASP A 97 -15.32 -4.33 -11.16
CA ASP A 97 -15.80 -3.22 -10.36
C ASP A 97 -15.00 -1.93 -10.66
N VAL A 98 -13.70 -2.06 -10.96
CA VAL A 98 -12.79 -0.94 -11.29
C VAL A 98 -13.18 -0.26 -12.60
N ALA A 99 -13.66 -0.98 -13.61
CA ALA A 99 -14.08 -0.40 -14.89
C ALA A 99 -15.22 0.64 -14.73
N SER A 100 -15.97 0.57 -13.63
CA SER A 100 -17.07 1.49 -13.31
C SER A 100 -16.68 2.63 -12.35
N GLU A 101 -15.45 2.65 -11.83
CA GLU A 101 -14.97 3.57 -10.76
C GLU A 101 -13.54 4.04 -10.94
N CYS A 102 -12.93 3.85 -12.11
CA CYS A 102 -11.52 4.18 -12.31
C CYS A 102 -11.27 5.67 -12.04
N ASN A 103 -10.72 5.96 -10.86
CA ASN A 103 -10.25 7.29 -10.53
C ASN A 103 -8.97 7.49 -11.34
N GLU A 104 -8.97 8.50 -12.22
CA GLU A 104 -7.73 8.96 -12.85
C GLU A 104 -6.74 9.49 -11.79
N LYS A 105 -7.25 9.86 -10.61
CA LYS A 105 -6.49 10.42 -9.48
C LYS A 105 -6.18 9.37 -8.42
N GLU A 106 -4.98 9.44 -7.86
CA GLU A 106 -4.58 8.65 -6.69
C GLU A 106 -5.40 9.07 -5.47
N ILE A 107 -5.86 8.09 -4.68
CA ILE A 107 -6.48 8.39 -3.38
C ILE A 107 -5.44 8.99 -2.43
N ASP A 108 -5.83 9.99 -1.66
CA ASP A 108 -5.02 10.56 -0.59
C ASP A 108 -5.39 9.86 0.74
N LEU A 109 -4.49 9.01 1.22
CA LEU A 109 -4.66 8.25 2.46
C LEU A 109 -4.47 9.14 3.69
N GLU A 110 -3.67 10.20 3.61
CA GLU A 110 -3.37 11.08 4.74
C GLU A 110 -4.55 12.00 5.06
N MET A 111 -5.17 12.61 4.03
CA MET A 111 -6.37 13.43 4.22
C MET A 111 -7.54 12.62 4.80
N THR A 112 -7.54 11.30 4.60
CA THR A 112 -8.64 10.44 5.07
C THR A 112 -8.43 9.92 6.50
N ASP A 113 -7.22 10.04 7.06
CA ASP A 113 -6.91 9.58 8.42
C ASP A 113 -7.16 10.65 9.51
N GLN A 114 -7.31 11.92 9.12
CA GLN A 114 -7.51 13.07 10.03
C GLN A 114 -8.78 12.98 10.91
N GLY A 115 -9.72 12.08 10.59
CA GLY A 115 -10.96 11.87 11.35
C GLY A 115 -10.90 10.79 12.42
N THR A 116 -9.84 9.96 12.47
CA THR A 116 -9.74 8.88 13.46
C THR A 116 -8.65 9.22 14.48
N GLY A 117 -9.05 9.68 15.68
CA GLY A 117 -8.16 10.16 16.75
C GLY A 117 -7.23 9.11 17.38
N ASN A 118 -6.80 8.10 16.63
CA ASN A 118 -6.00 6.96 17.09
C ASN A 118 -4.84 6.62 16.13
N SER A 119 -4.36 7.59 15.35
CA SER A 119 -3.17 7.41 14.52
C SER A 119 -1.93 7.23 15.41
N ARG A 120 -1.56 5.97 15.65
CA ARG A 120 -0.27 5.57 16.26
C ARG A 120 0.90 5.73 15.29
N ASP A 121 0.63 6.13 14.05
CA ASP A 121 1.57 6.17 12.95
C ASP A 121 1.89 7.63 12.63
N PRO A 122 3.04 8.17 13.07
CA PRO A 122 3.37 9.59 12.93
C PRO A 122 3.73 9.97 11.49
N TYR A 123 3.40 9.14 10.51
CA TYR A 123 3.71 9.37 9.12
C TYR A 123 3.07 10.67 8.63
N SER A 124 3.82 11.39 7.81
CA SER A 124 3.37 12.59 7.12
C SER A 124 4.11 12.63 5.80
N VAL A 125 3.38 12.80 4.69
CA VAL A 125 3.98 12.91 3.35
C VAL A 125 4.98 14.07 3.29
N GLU A 126 4.68 15.18 3.97
CA GLU A 126 5.57 16.34 4.02
C GLU A 126 6.86 16.02 4.78
N MET A 127 6.76 15.45 5.98
CA MET A 127 7.94 15.08 6.78
C MET A 127 8.75 13.98 6.10
N GLU A 128 8.08 13.04 5.42
CA GLU A 128 8.74 12.02 4.61
C GLU A 128 9.56 12.67 3.49
N SER A 129 8.98 13.61 2.74
CA SER A 129 9.67 14.35 1.68
C SER A 129 10.91 15.10 2.20
N GLN A 130 10.76 15.81 3.33
CA GLN A 130 11.86 16.55 3.95
C GLN A 130 12.97 15.61 4.44
N SER A 131 12.61 14.49 5.08
CA SER A 131 13.56 13.51 5.59
C SER A 131 14.35 12.80 4.50
N ILE A 132 13.69 12.39 3.40
CA ILE A 132 14.36 11.82 2.25
C ILE A 132 15.32 12.84 1.64
N SER A 133 14.85 14.07 1.40
CA SER A 133 15.68 15.15 0.83
C SER A 133 16.92 15.42 1.68
N TYR A 134 16.76 15.50 3.01
CA TYR A 134 17.87 15.66 3.94
C TYR A 134 18.87 14.51 3.84
N MET A 135 18.40 13.27 3.86
CA MET A 135 19.26 12.08 3.80
C MET A 135 20.02 12.00 2.49
N LEU A 136 19.37 12.28 1.36
CA LEU A 136 20.02 12.31 0.04
C LEU A 136 21.11 13.39 -0.03
N ASN A 137 20.88 14.56 0.56
CA ASN A 137 21.91 15.60 0.65
C ASN A 137 23.15 15.16 1.46
N LEU A 138 23.01 14.22 2.40
CA LEU A 138 24.17 13.64 3.10
C LEU A 138 25.05 12.80 2.16
N PHE A 139 24.47 12.09 1.19
CA PHE A 139 25.21 11.37 0.15
C PHE A 139 26.01 12.33 -0.72
N VAL A 140 25.36 13.41 -1.19
CA VAL A 140 26.03 14.48 -1.95
C VAL A 140 27.20 15.09 -1.16
N ALA A 141 26.97 15.44 0.11
CA ALA A 141 27.98 16.03 0.96
C ALA A 141 29.16 15.08 1.25
N SER A 142 28.90 13.78 1.36
CA SER A 142 29.93 12.76 1.60
C SER A 142 30.71 12.36 0.34
N ARG A 143 30.21 12.71 -0.86
CA ARG A 143 30.76 12.29 -2.16
C ARG A 143 30.98 10.77 -2.24
N SER A 144 30.10 10.00 -1.60
CA SER A 144 30.17 8.56 -1.53
C SER A 144 28.79 7.96 -1.81
N ASN A 145 28.79 6.82 -2.50
CA ASN A 145 27.57 6.03 -2.74
C ASN A 145 27.17 5.18 -1.52
N VAL A 146 28.06 5.11 -0.51
CA VAL A 146 27.85 4.38 0.74
C VAL A 146 28.30 5.25 1.92
N ILE A 147 27.44 5.43 2.92
CA ILE A 147 27.75 6.16 4.15
C ILE A 147 27.65 5.19 5.34
N PRO A 148 28.65 5.14 6.24
CA PRO A 148 28.51 4.39 7.49
C PRO A 148 27.29 4.84 8.29
N LEU A 149 26.50 3.89 8.80
CA LEU A 149 25.28 4.17 9.56
C LEU A 149 25.55 5.05 10.78
N SER A 150 26.70 4.87 11.45
CA SER A 150 27.17 5.72 12.54
C SER A 150 27.33 7.19 12.13
N SER A 151 27.83 7.47 10.92
CA SER A 151 27.97 8.81 10.38
C SER A 151 26.60 9.44 10.11
N LEU A 152 25.66 8.70 9.54
CA LEU A 152 24.27 9.16 9.36
C LEU A 152 23.62 9.47 10.70
N HIS A 153 23.76 8.58 11.68
CA HIS A 153 23.26 8.80 13.04
C HIS A 153 23.80 10.11 13.63
N SER A 154 25.12 10.34 13.53
CA SER A 154 25.72 11.57 14.03
C SER A 154 25.18 12.81 13.32
N ARG A 155 25.05 12.79 11.98
CA ARG A 155 24.51 13.91 11.20
C ARG A 155 23.06 14.24 11.58
N ILE A 156 22.21 13.22 11.67
CA ILE A 156 20.80 13.38 12.06
C ILE A 156 20.70 13.93 13.49
N SER A 157 21.50 13.41 14.41
CA SER A 157 21.49 13.86 15.82
C SER A 157 21.95 15.31 15.99
N ASN A 158 22.81 15.78 15.10
CA ASN A 158 23.31 17.15 15.07
C ASN A 158 22.53 18.03 14.07
N SER A 159 21.42 17.54 13.53
CA SER A 159 20.55 18.37 12.69
C SER A 159 19.93 19.45 13.58
N GLN A 160 19.96 20.70 13.13
CA GLN A 160 19.32 21.82 13.83
C GLN A 160 17.78 21.81 13.64
N ASN A 161 17.23 20.71 13.13
CA ASN A 161 15.81 20.54 12.86
C ASN A 161 15.25 19.47 13.81
N ASP A 162 14.73 19.94 14.95
CA ASP A 162 14.14 19.10 16.00
C ASP A 162 12.97 18.25 15.50
N GLU A 163 12.17 18.79 14.58
CA GLU A 163 11.01 18.09 14.02
C GLU A 163 11.45 16.90 13.17
N LEU A 164 12.43 17.14 12.28
CA LEU A 164 13.05 16.12 11.47
C LEU A 164 13.75 15.06 12.32
N TYR A 165 14.47 15.48 13.37
CA TYR A 165 15.12 14.58 14.31
C TYR A 165 14.11 13.66 15.02
N ARG A 166 12.97 14.20 15.45
CA ARG A 166 11.90 13.41 16.09
C ARG A 166 11.22 12.46 15.10
N TYR A 167 10.96 12.93 13.88
CA TYR A 167 10.33 12.13 12.81
C TYR A 167 11.22 10.97 12.36
N ILE A 168 12.51 11.22 12.12
CA ILE A 168 13.47 10.18 11.72
C ILE A 168 13.77 9.25 12.91
N GLY A 169 14.00 9.80 14.10
CA GLY A 169 14.11 9.03 15.33
C GLY A 169 15.13 9.55 16.33
N SER A 170 14.71 9.62 17.60
CA SER A 170 15.52 10.11 18.71
C SER A 170 16.57 9.12 19.25
N SER A 171 16.66 7.90 18.70
CA SER A 171 17.65 6.90 19.08
C SER A 171 18.27 6.25 17.85
N SER A 172 19.46 5.67 18.00
CA SER A 172 20.14 4.93 16.92
C SER A 172 19.26 3.80 16.37
N LEU A 173 18.55 3.09 17.24
CA LEU A 173 17.64 2.03 16.83
C LEU A 173 16.48 2.57 15.97
N LYS A 174 15.85 3.68 16.38
CA LYS A 174 14.77 4.30 15.61
C LYS A 174 15.26 4.79 14.24
N ARG A 175 16.44 5.41 14.18
CA ARG A 175 17.08 5.87 12.94
C ARG A 175 17.41 4.71 11.99
N ARG A 176 17.97 3.62 12.50
CA ARG A 176 18.17 2.39 11.72
C ARG A 176 16.86 1.88 11.15
N GLN A 177 15.83 1.69 11.99
CA GLN A 177 14.52 1.22 11.55
C GLN A 177 13.87 2.16 10.54
N PHE A 178 14.08 3.47 10.69
CA PHE A 178 13.62 4.45 9.73
C PHE A 178 14.22 4.17 8.34
N ILE A 179 15.55 4.02 8.26
CA ILE A 179 16.27 3.75 7.01
C ILE A 179 15.87 2.40 6.42
N GLU A 180 15.86 1.33 7.23
CA GLU A 180 15.52 -0.03 6.79
C GLU A 180 14.12 -0.13 6.19
N ARG A 181 13.15 0.61 6.76
CA ARG A 181 11.78 0.63 6.24
C ARG A 181 11.69 1.30 4.86
N ARG A 182 12.55 2.29 4.54
CA ARG A 182 12.59 2.93 3.22
C ARG A 182 13.46 2.13 2.24
N SER A 183 13.21 0.83 2.17
CA SER A 183 13.97 -0.12 1.33
C SER A 183 13.87 0.15 -0.18
N TYR A 184 12.96 1.03 -0.59
CA TYR A 184 12.81 1.49 -1.98
C TYR A 184 13.78 2.64 -2.33
N ILE A 185 14.48 3.21 -1.35
CA ILE A 185 15.51 4.27 -1.52
C ILE A 185 16.85 3.83 -0.93
N PHE A 186 16.84 3.18 0.23
CA PHE A 186 18.06 2.82 0.95
C PHE A 186 18.23 1.30 1.05
N GLY A 187 19.47 0.86 1.15
CA GLY A 187 19.84 -0.47 1.61
C GLY A 187 20.92 -0.38 2.68
N ILE A 188 21.05 -1.43 3.50
CA ILE A 188 22.07 -1.53 4.54
C ILE A 188 22.90 -2.80 4.26
N THR A 189 24.22 -2.65 4.21
CA THR A 189 25.15 -3.77 4.07
C THR A 189 25.36 -4.48 5.42
N GLU A 190 25.96 -5.67 5.38
CA GLU A 190 26.32 -6.44 6.59
C GLU A 190 27.30 -5.68 7.52
N THR A 191 28.06 -4.74 6.97
CA THR A 191 29.03 -3.89 7.68
C THR A 191 28.45 -2.52 8.07
N ASP A 192 27.14 -2.40 8.17
CA ASP A 192 26.45 -1.14 8.53
C ASP A 192 26.73 0.03 7.58
N GLY A 193 27.00 -0.25 6.31
CA GLY A 193 27.05 0.75 5.25
C GLY A 193 25.66 1.00 4.67
N VAL A 194 25.18 2.25 4.67
CA VAL A 194 23.93 2.64 4.02
C VAL A 194 24.22 3.07 2.59
N TYR A 195 23.56 2.44 1.63
CA TYR A 195 23.72 2.72 0.21
C TYR A 195 22.39 3.12 -0.44
N LEU A 196 22.47 3.76 -1.60
CA LEU A 196 21.32 4.16 -2.40
C LEU A 196 20.88 3.03 -3.33
N GLN A 197 19.57 2.77 -3.37
CA GLN A 197 19.00 1.80 -4.31
C GLN A 197 19.12 2.32 -5.75
N PRO A 198 19.23 1.41 -6.74
CA PRO A 198 19.05 1.77 -8.14
C PRO A 198 17.77 2.56 -8.39
N ALA A 199 17.82 3.53 -9.32
CA ALA A 199 16.68 4.38 -9.64
C ALA A 199 15.47 3.58 -10.12
N GLU A 200 15.72 2.44 -10.77
CA GLU A 200 14.70 1.55 -11.29
C GLU A 200 13.90 0.85 -10.18
N ILE A 201 14.49 0.59 -9.01
CA ILE A 201 13.76 0.06 -7.85
C ILE A 201 12.76 1.11 -7.36
N TYR A 202 13.24 2.33 -7.13
CA TYR A 202 12.40 3.45 -6.70
C TYR A 202 11.23 3.67 -7.68
N SER A 203 11.53 3.81 -8.97
CA SER A 203 10.49 4.05 -9.99
C SER A 203 9.48 2.90 -10.06
N THR A 204 9.94 1.65 -9.97
CA THR A 204 9.04 0.48 -9.97
C THR A 204 8.12 0.49 -8.76
N VAL A 205 8.65 0.72 -7.56
CA VAL A 205 7.85 0.79 -6.33
C VAL A 205 6.82 1.92 -6.42
N CYS A 206 7.21 3.12 -6.85
CA CYS A 206 6.29 4.25 -7.02
C CYS A 206 5.18 3.97 -8.05
N MET A 207 5.51 3.34 -9.19
CA MET A 207 4.52 2.97 -10.21
C MET A 207 3.51 1.94 -9.69
N LEU A 208 3.96 0.92 -8.96
CA LEU A 208 3.08 -0.10 -8.39
C LEU A 208 2.21 0.48 -7.26
N ALA A 209 2.75 1.37 -6.43
CA ALA A 209 1.99 2.10 -5.42
C ALA A 209 0.90 2.97 -6.06
N GLY A 210 1.25 3.76 -7.08
CA GLY A 210 0.29 4.57 -7.83
C GLY A 210 -0.80 3.74 -8.51
N PHE A 211 -0.46 2.56 -9.05
CA PHE A 211 -1.45 1.63 -9.61
C PHE A 211 -2.50 1.21 -8.57
N LEU A 212 -2.07 0.90 -7.33
CA LEU A 212 -2.95 0.52 -6.24
C LEU A 212 -3.80 1.71 -5.77
N LEU A 213 -3.18 2.88 -5.59
CA LEU A 213 -3.87 4.10 -5.16
C LEU A 213 -4.99 4.50 -6.13
N ARG A 214 -4.77 4.41 -7.45
CA ARG A 214 -5.81 4.70 -8.47
C ARG A 214 -6.94 3.66 -8.52
N ARG A 215 -6.76 2.49 -7.91
CA ARG A 215 -7.77 1.42 -7.81
C ARG A 215 -8.45 1.34 -6.44
N GLY A 216 -8.35 2.40 -5.64
CA GLY A 216 -8.97 2.43 -4.32
C GLY A 216 -8.10 1.80 -3.22
N GLY A 217 -6.79 1.72 -3.43
CA GLY A 217 -5.80 1.39 -2.40
C GLY A 217 -5.42 -0.09 -2.31
N ALA A 218 -6.19 -0.99 -2.90
CA ALA A 218 -5.88 -2.41 -2.96
C ALA A 218 -6.38 -3.02 -4.27
N ALA A 219 -5.69 -4.06 -4.74
CA ALA A 219 -6.06 -4.76 -5.96
C ALA A 219 -5.70 -6.26 -5.89
N PRO A 220 -6.30 -7.10 -6.74
CA PRO A 220 -5.82 -8.46 -6.94
C PRO A 220 -4.34 -8.47 -7.30
N SER A 221 -3.58 -9.38 -6.70
CA SER A 221 -2.14 -9.53 -6.93
C SER A 221 -1.84 -9.84 -8.40
N ASP A 222 -2.74 -10.56 -9.06
CA ASP A 222 -2.60 -10.93 -10.48
C ASP A 222 -2.79 -9.73 -11.40
N ALA A 223 -3.68 -8.80 -11.06
CA ALA A 223 -3.84 -7.55 -11.80
C ALA A 223 -2.60 -6.67 -11.66
N LEU A 224 -2.05 -6.56 -10.44
CA LEU A 224 -0.82 -5.81 -10.19
C LEU A 224 0.40 -6.46 -10.90
N PHE A 225 0.49 -7.79 -10.87
CA PHE A 225 1.54 -8.53 -11.57
C PHE A 225 1.42 -8.40 -13.09
N SER A 226 0.21 -8.46 -13.63
CA SER A 226 -0.06 -8.25 -15.06
C SER A 226 0.33 -6.84 -15.49
N PHE A 227 0.01 -5.82 -14.68
CA PHE A 227 0.50 -4.46 -14.91
C PHE A 227 2.03 -4.38 -14.89
N PHE A 228 2.68 -4.99 -13.90
CA PHE A 228 4.14 -5.04 -13.81
C PHE A 228 4.76 -5.63 -15.08
N HIS A 229 4.21 -6.74 -15.57
CA HIS A 229 4.75 -7.46 -16.72
C HIS A 229 4.47 -6.73 -18.05
N ASN A 230 3.24 -6.24 -18.24
CA ASN A 230 2.78 -5.71 -19.53
C ASN A 230 3.06 -4.21 -19.71
N SER A 231 3.34 -3.46 -18.63
CA SER A 231 3.61 -2.02 -18.71
C SER A 231 4.91 -1.73 -19.44
N ASN A 232 4.88 -0.90 -20.48
CA ASN A 232 6.07 -0.41 -21.19
C ASN A 232 6.85 0.65 -20.39
N ILE A 233 6.25 1.22 -19.35
CA ILE A 233 6.85 2.26 -18.49
C ILE A 233 7.83 1.63 -17.49
N ILE A 234 7.62 0.36 -17.12
CA ILE A 234 8.51 -0.36 -16.21
C ILE A 234 9.72 -0.88 -16.99
N HIS A 235 10.91 -0.47 -16.53
CA HIS A 235 12.17 -0.78 -17.19
C HIS A 235 12.39 -2.29 -17.32
N ARG A 236 12.85 -2.75 -18.49
CA ARG A 236 13.04 -4.18 -18.77
C ARG A 236 13.98 -4.87 -17.78
N LEU A 237 15.08 -4.21 -17.40
CA LEU A 237 16.01 -4.75 -16.39
C LEU A 237 15.34 -5.08 -15.06
N MET A 238 14.30 -4.35 -14.66
CA MET A 238 13.55 -4.66 -13.43
C MET A 238 12.68 -5.90 -13.60
N LYS A 239 12.05 -6.06 -14.77
CA LYS A 239 11.28 -7.27 -15.09
C LYS A 239 12.17 -8.50 -15.10
N ASP A 240 13.37 -8.37 -15.64
CA ASP A 240 14.34 -9.47 -15.72
C ASP A 240 14.92 -9.79 -14.33
N SER A 241 15.24 -8.77 -13.53
CA SER A 241 15.81 -8.90 -12.17
C SER A 241 14.82 -9.51 -11.16
N ILE A 242 13.58 -9.01 -11.14
CA ILE A 242 12.51 -9.58 -10.29
C ILE A 242 12.07 -10.94 -10.85
N GLY A 243 12.07 -11.07 -12.18
CA GLY A 243 11.64 -12.24 -12.91
C GLY A 243 10.17 -12.20 -13.32
N HIS A 244 9.79 -13.19 -14.13
CA HIS A 244 8.45 -13.31 -14.73
C HIS A 244 7.55 -14.30 -14.00
N VAL A 245 7.86 -14.63 -12.74
CA VAL A 245 7.09 -15.58 -11.93
C VAL A 245 6.44 -14.85 -10.77
N ARG A 246 5.15 -15.10 -10.56
CA ARG A 246 4.33 -14.49 -9.52
C ARG A 246 4.95 -14.56 -8.12
N GLY A 247 5.55 -15.69 -7.76
CA GLY A 247 6.19 -15.87 -6.45
C GLY A 247 7.26 -14.82 -6.18
N ARG A 248 8.20 -14.64 -7.12
CA ARG A 248 9.28 -13.64 -6.98
C ARG A 248 8.76 -12.21 -6.98
N PHE A 249 7.69 -11.94 -7.71
CA PHE A 249 7.03 -10.63 -7.67
C PHE A 249 6.46 -10.34 -6.28
N VAL A 250 5.76 -11.30 -5.67
CA VAL A 250 5.26 -11.15 -4.29
C VAL A 250 6.42 -11.01 -3.30
N ASP A 251 7.53 -11.73 -3.48
CA ASP A 251 8.73 -11.58 -2.65
C ASP A 251 9.37 -10.19 -2.80
N PHE A 252 9.34 -9.60 -4.00
CA PHE A 252 9.73 -8.20 -4.22
C PHE A 252 8.83 -7.25 -3.42
N LEU A 253 7.50 -7.42 -3.46
CA LEU A 253 6.58 -6.58 -2.67
C LEU A 253 6.84 -6.71 -1.16
N ASN A 254 7.10 -7.93 -0.68
CA ASN A 254 7.41 -8.20 0.73
C ASN A 254 8.72 -7.54 1.22
N ARG A 255 9.68 -7.27 0.31
CA ARG A 255 10.89 -6.51 0.63
C ARG A 255 10.64 -5.01 0.80
N HIS A 256 9.46 -4.52 0.45
CA HIS A 256 9.05 -3.12 0.58
C HIS A 256 7.82 -2.96 1.49
N PRO A 257 7.88 -3.44 2.75
CA PRO A 257 6.73 -3.50 3.66
C PRO A 257 6.27 -2.13 4.15
N PHE A 258 7.05 -1.07 3.93
CA PHE A 258 6.62 0.30 4.19
C PHE A 258 5.60 0.80 3.16
N VAL A 259 5.67 0.26 1.93
CA VAL A 259 4.81 0.67 0.82
C VAL A 259 3.68 -0.34 0.60
N PHE A 260 3.97 -1.64 0.65
CA PHE A 260 3.01 -2.68 0.31
C PHE A 260 2.58 -3.53 1.51
N SER A 261 1.38 -4.08 1.42
CA SER A 261 0.86 -5.12 2.29
C SER A 261 0.21 -6.21 1.45
N PRO A 262 0.96 -7.24 1.03
CA PRO A 262 0.37 -8.46 0.51
C PRO A 262 -0.47 -9.13 1.60
N PHE A 263 -1.69 -9.56 1.26
CA PHE A 263 -2.56 -10.20 2.24
C PHE A 263 -2.07 -11.62 2.52
N PRO A 264 -2.44 -12.25 3.66
CA PRO A 264 -1.99 -13.58 4.03
C PRO A 264 -2.25 -14.66 2.97
N ALA A 265 -3.43 -14.67 2.35
CA ALA A 265 -3.75 -15.59 1.26
C ALA A 265 -3.09 -15.21 -0.08
N LYS A 266 -2.41 -14.06 -0.15
CA LYS A 266 -1.71 -13.53 -1.33
C LYS A 266 -2.61 -13.34 -2.55
N PHE A 267 -3.93 -13.23 -2.35
CA PHE A 267 -4.85 -12.90 -3.43
C PHE A 267 -4.88 -11.40 -3.71
N PHE A 268 -4.76 -10.57 -2.67
CA PHE A 268 -4.75 -9.12 -2.78
C PHE A 268 -3.46 -8.52 -2.24
N VAL A 269 -3.14 -7.33 -2.73
CA VAL A 269 -2.09 -6.45 -2.20
C VAL A 269 -2.69 -5.08 -2.00
N SER A 270 -2.40 -4.45 -0.88
CA SER A 270 -2.70 -3.04 -0.65
C SER A 270 -1.46 -2.17 -0.56
N VAL A 271 -1.68 -0.88 -0.79
CA VAL A 271 -0.69 0.18 -0.55
C VAL A 271 -0.87 0.73 0.86
N ARG A 272 0.22 0.99 1.58
CA ARG A 272 0.15 1.47 2.96
C ARG A 272 0.14 2.98 3.08
N ARG A 273 0.70 3.69 2.09
CA ARG A 273 1.01 5.13 2.14
C ARG A 273 1.02 5.76 0.76
N ASN A 274 0.71 7.05 0.70
CA ASN A 274 1.09 7.90 -0.43
C ASN A 274 2.60 8.17 -0.34
N ILE A 275 3.37 7.85 -1.39
CA ILE A 275 4.82 8.11 -1.41
C ILE A 275 5.04 9.54 -1.93
N PRO A 276 5.88 10.37 -1.28
CA PRO A 276 6.22 11.69 -1.83
C PRO A 276 6.95 11.54 -3.17
N TYR A 277 6.62 12.42 -4.12
CA TYR A 277 7.35 12.47 -5.38
C TYR A 277 8.75 13.06 -5.17
N PHE A 278 9.75 12.34 -5.65
CA PHE A 278 11.12 12.79 -5.78
C PHE A 278 11.68 12.40 -7.15
N ASP A 279 12.38 13.32 -7.82
CA ASP A 279 13.10 13.02 -9.07
C ASP A 279 14.41 12.28 -8.76
N TYR A 280 14.24 11.05 -8.30
CA TYR A 280 15.35 10.19 -7.86
C TYR A 280 16.30 9.83 -9.00
N HIS A 281 15.76 9.74 -10.22
CA HIS A 281 16.54 9.43 -11.39
C HIS A 281 17.47 10.59 -11.77
N ALA A 282 17.02 11.85 -11.68
CA ALA A 282 17.91 13.00 -11.84
C ALA A 282 18.94 13.11 -10.71
N PHE A 283 18.61 12.67 -9.50
CA PHE A 283 19.53 12.67 -8.38
C PHE A 283 20.68 11.66 -8.56
N ILE A 284 20.37 10.39 -8.86
CA ILE A 284 21.38 9.33 -8.99
C ILE A 284 22.34 9.54 -10.18
N LYS A 285 21.94 10.32 -11.18
CA LYS A 285 22.78 10.66 -12.34
C LYS A 285 23.83 11.74 -12.07
N LYS A 286 23.77 12.43 -10.93
CA LYS A 286 24.71 13.48 -10.53
C LYS A 286 25.80 12.92 -9.62
#